data_AF-A0A6G3MI01-F1
#
_entry.id   AF-A0A6G3MI01-F1
#
_cell.length_a   1.000
_cell.length_b   1.000
_cell.length_c   1.000
_cell.angle_alpha   90.00
_cell.angle_beta   90.00
_cell.angle_gamma   90.00
#
_symmetry.space_group_name_H-M   'P 1'
#
loop_
_entity.id
_entity.type
_entity.pdbx_description
1 polymer ?
#
loop_
_entity_poly.entity_id
_entity_poly.type
_entity_poly.pdbx_seq_one_letter_code
_entity_poly.pdbx_strand_id
1 'polypeptide(L)'
;MSQILVNIGDYNPGLLCDLLWADPEKSSPGWGENDRGVSFTFGSEIVTKFLNKHELDLICRAHQVVEDGYEFFAKRQLVTLFSAPNYCGEFDNAGGMMSVDSQLMCAFQILKPADKKPKYQYPALIPNRQNVPNKALTNSPNS
;
A
#
# COMPACT_ATOMS: atom_id res chain seq x y z
N MET A 1 5.98 18.10 -24.32
CA MET A 1 4.87 17.26 -24.80
C MET A 1 3.64 17.67 -24.01
N SER A 2 2.74 18.37 -24.69
CA SER A 2 1.55 19.03 -24.16
C SER A 2 0.33 18.10 -24.11
N GLN A 3 -0.58 18.42 -23.19
CA GLN A 3 -1.98 17.94 -23.00
C GLN A 3 -2.10 16.58 -22.28
N ILE A 4 -2.94 16.46 -21.24
CA ILE A 4 -4.38 16.75 -21.24
C ILE A 4 -4.80 17.65 -20.07
N LEU A 5 -5.33 18.83 -20.41
CA LEU A 5 -6.18 19.65 -19.55
C LEU A 5 -7.55 19.00 -19.49
N VAL A 6 -7.97 18.53 -18.32
CA VAL A 6 -9.40 18.40 -18.01
C VAL A 6 -9.79 19.69 -17.31
N ASN A 7 -10.18 20.69 -18.09
CA ASN A 7 -10.78 21.92 -17.59
C ASN A 7 -12.26 21.64 -17.33
N ILE A 8 -12.60 21.27 -16.09
CA ILE A 8 -13.98 21.33 -15.60
C ILE A 8 -14.09 22.66 -14.85
N GLY A 9 -15.05 23.50 -15.23
CA GLY A 9 -15.24 24.84 -14.66
C GLY A 9 -15.31 24.80 -13.13
N ASP A 10 -14.74 25.83 -12.49
CA ASP A 10 -14.64 26.02 -11.03
C ASP A 10 -13.81 24.98 -10.26
N TYR A 11 -12.97 24.20 -10.95
CA TYR A 11 -12.06 23.25 -10.32
C TYR A 11 -10.92 23.99 -9.60
N ASN A 12 -10.88 23.93 -8.27
CA ASN A 12 -9.66 24.23 -7.51
C ASN A 12 -8.77 22.98 -7.56
N PRO A 13 -7.74 22.93 -8.43
CA PRO A 13 -6.94 21.72 -8.61
C PRO A 13 -6.22 21.30 -7.33
N GLY A 14 -6.00 22.23 -6.39
CA GLY A 14 -5.44 21.93 -5.08
C GLY A 14 -6.37 21.07 -4.24
N LEU A 15 -7.65 21.44 -4.11
CA LEU A 15 -8.55 20.78 -3.18
C LEU A 15 -8.78 19.30 -3.51
N LEU A 16 -9.03 18.95 -4.78
CA LEU A 16 -9.22 17.53 -5.12
C LEU A 16 -7.91 16.75 -4.94
N CYS A 17 -6.78 17.37 -5.26
CA CYS A 17 -5.46 16.78 -4.99
C CYS A 17 -5.30 16.50 -3.50
N ASP A 18 -5.62 17.46 -2.64
CA ASP A 18 -5.45 17.36 -1.20
C ASP A 18 -6.37 16.31 -0.57
N LEU A 19 -7.62 16.20 -1.04
CA LEU A 19 -8.53 15.14 -0.58
C LEU A 19 -8.03 13.73 -0.91
N LEU A 20 -7.27 13.57 -2.00
CA LEU A 20 -6.79 12.28 -2.46
C LEU A 20 -5.38 11.93 -1.97
N TRP A 21 -4.52 12.92 -1.73
CA TRP A 21 -3.08 12.73 -1.54
C TRP A 21 -2.53 13.24 -0.21
N ALA A 22 -3.30 13.98 0.58
CA ALA A 22 -2.82 14.43 1.89
C ALA A 22 -2.71 13.25 2.88
N ASP A 23 -1.74 13.33 3.80
CA ASP A 23 -1.48 12.28 4.81
C ASP A 23 -1.39 12.85 6.24
N PRO A 24 -1.88 12.10 7.26
CA PRO A 24 -1.63 12.45 8.65
C PRO A 24 -0.15 12.24 9.01
N GLU A 25 0.43 13.16 9.78
CA GLU A 25 1.81 13.10 10.25
C GLU A 25 1.89 13.32 11.77
N LYS A 26 2.64 12.46 12.48
CA LYS A 26 2.71 12.47 13.95
C LYS A 26 3.70 13.52 14.47
N SER A 27 4.72 13.85 13.68
CA SER A 27 5.84 14.72 14.11
C SER A 27 5.53 16.22 14.07
N SER A 28 4.52 16.66 13.31
CA SER A 28 4.15 18.07 13.18
C SER A 28 2.69 18.31 13.63
N PRO A 29 2.39 19.36 14.43
CA PRO A 29 1.02 19.66 14.83
C PRO A 29 0.19 20.34 13.73
N GLY A 30 0.83 20.93 12.72
CA GLY A 30 0.18 21.74 11.68
C GLY A 30 0.22 21.10 10.28
N TRP A 31 0.30 21.93 9.25
CA TRP A 31 0.56 21.48 7.88
C TRP A 31 2.07 21.29 7.67
N GLY A 32 2.44 20.33 6.83
CA GLY A 32 3.83 20.08 6.44
C GLY A 32 3.96 19.67 4.98
N GLU A 33 5.20 19.59 4.51
CA GLU A 33 5.49 18.99 3.20
C GLU A 33 5.19 17.49 3.24
N ASN A 34 4.85 16.92 2.09
CA ASN A 34 4.60 15.49 1.93
C ASN A 34 5.75 14.85 1.14
N ASP A 35 6.39 13.84 1.72
CA ASP A 35 7.50 13.09 1.10
C ASP A 35 7.10 12.38 -0.20
N ARG A 36 5.79 12.27 -0.49
CA ARG A 36 5.27 11.82 -1.79
C ARG A 36 5.51 12.81 -2.92
N GLY A 37 5.89 14.05 -2.63
CA GLY A 37 6.05 15.13 -3.60
C GLY A 37 4.74 15.67 -4.16
N VAL A 38 3.60 15.36 -3.52
CA VAL A 38 2.26 15.83 -3.89
C VAL A 38 1.44 16.10 -2.64
N SER A 39 0.64 17.17 -2.66
CA SER A 39 -0.17 17.64 -1.52
C SER A 39 0.68 17.91 -0.26
N PHE A 40 0.06 17.81 0.92
CA PHE A 40 0.60 18.18 2.22
C PHE A 40 0.43 17.05 3.24
N THR A 41 1.23 17.10 4.30
CA THR A 41 0.93 16.38 5.53
C THR A 41 0.14 17.25 6.50
N PHE A 42 -0.64 16.63 7.40
CA PHE A 42 -1.39 17.35 8.42
C PHE A 42 -1.33 16.69 9.80
N GLY A 43 -1.17 17.52 10.83
CA GLY A 43 -1.05 17.11 12.21
C GLY A 43 -2.38 16.88 12.92
N SER A 44 -2.28 16.38 14.14
CA SER A 44 -3.45 16.08 14.98
C SER A 44 -4.30 17.32 15.30
N GLU A 45 -3.71 18.52 15.40
CA GLU A 45 -4.51 19.73 15.61
C GLU A 45 -5.39 20.09 14.43
N ILE A 46 -4.92 19.82 13.20
CA ILE A 46 -5.68 20.08 11.98
C ILE A 46 -6.92 19.16 11.95
N VAL A 47 -6.74 17.89 12.32
CA VAL A 47 -7.85 16.93 12.47
C VAL A 47 -8.89 17.45 13.48
N THR A 48 -8.44 17.82 14.69
CA THR A 48 -9.34 18.32 15.74
C THR A 48 -10.08 19.60 15.30
N LYS A 49 -9.37 20.55 14.69
CA LYS A 49 -9.97 21.80 14.20
C LYS A 49 -11.00 21.55 13.11
N PHE A 50 -10.71 20.63 12.18
CA PHE A 50 -11.63 20.27 11.10
C PHE A 50 -12.92 19.64 11.66
N LEU A 51 -12.77 18.63 12.51
CA LEU A 51 -13.91 17.94 13.12
C LEU A 51 -14.79 18.88 13.95
N ASN A 52 -14.19 19.71 14.80
CA ASN A 52 -14.92 20.69 15.60
C ASN A 52 -15.67 21.72 14.74
N LYS A 53 -15.05 22.19 13.65
CA LYS A 53 -15.67 23.16 12.74
C LYS A 53 -16.89 22.59 12.00
N HIS A 54 -16.89 21.28 11.75
CA HIS A 54 -17.89 20.61 10.94
C HIS A 54 -18.84 19.72 11.76
N GLU A 55 -18.74 19.74 13.09
CA GLU A 55 -19.56 18.95 14.01
C GLU A 55 -19.51 17.44 13.68
N LEU A 56 -18.30 16.94 13.42
CA LEU A 56 -18.03 15.53 13.08
C LEU A 56 -17.21 14.87 14.20
N ASP A 57 -17.34 13.54 14.32
CA ASP A 57 -16.62 12.76 15.35
C ASP A 57 -15.35 12.08 14.82
N LEU A 58 -15.34 11.68 13.54
CA LEU A 58 -14.30 10.81 12.97
C LEU A 58 -14.02 11.13 11.50
N ILE A 59 -12.73 11.21 11.16
CA ILE A 59 -12.25 11.12 9.78
C ILE A 59 -11.92 9.66 9.48
N CYS A 60 -12.58 9.06 8.49
CA CYS A 60 -12.21 7.74 7.96
C CYS A 60 -11.54 7.90 6.60
N ARG A 61 -10.32 7.36 6.43
CA ARG A 61 -9.54 7.51 5.21
C ARG A 61 -8.68 6.26 4.91
N ALA A 62 -7.98 6.22 3.77
CA ALA A 62 -7.17 5.08 3.34
C ALA A 62 -5.72 5.47 2.96
N HIS A 63 -5.23 5.09 1.77
CA HIS A 63 -3.99 5.56 1.12
C HIS A 63 -2.65 5.12 1.71
N GLN A 64 -2.49 5.05 3.04
CA GLN A 64 -1.28 4.53 3.69
C GLN A 64 -1.45 3.05 4.03
N VAL A 65 -0.44 2.24 3.71
CA VAL A 65 -0.35 0.85 4.20
C VAL A 65 -0.12 0.91 5.71
N VAL A 66 -0.92 0.17 6.48
CA VAL A 66 -0.83 0.07 7.94
C VAL A 66 -0.81 -1.40 8.35
N GLU A 67 -0.01 -1.73 9.36
CA GLU A 67 0.34 -3.10 9.75
C GLU A 67 -0.90 -3.99 9.99
N ASP A 68 -1.84 -3.53 10.83
CA ASP A 68 -3.04 -4.29 11.18
C ASP A 68 -4.22 -4.09 10.22
N GLY A 69 -4.01 -3.41 9.10
CA GLY A 69 -5.08 -3.03 8.16
C GLY A 69 -5.98 -1.89 8.65
N TYR A 70 -5.78 -1.40 9.88
CA TYR A 70 -6.29 -0.12 10.36
C TYR A 70 -5.29 0.53 11.33
N GLU A 71 -5.27 1.86 11.40
CA GLU A 71 -4.50 2.61 12.41
C GLU A 71 -5.29 3.84 12.86
N PHE A 72 -5.36 4.09 14.17
CA PHE A 72 -5.92 5.32 14.72
C PHE A 72 -4.87 6.43 14.84
N PHE A 73 -5.31 7.66 14.59
CA PHE A 73 -4.55 8.89 14.75
C PHE A 73 -5.36 9.92 15.55
N ALA A 74 -4.69 10.97 16.05
CA ALA A 74 -5.30 12.10 16.76
C ALA A 74 -6.32 11.67 17.83
N LYS A 75 -5.90 10.85 18.82
CA LYS A 75 -6.78 10.34 19.89
C LYS A 75 -8.04 9.63 19.36
N ARG A 76 -7.88 8.84 18.30
CA ARG A 76 -8.95 8.08 17.61
C ARG A 76 -9.96 8.95 16.84
N GLN A 77 -9.64 10.22 16.60
CA GLN A 77 -10.45 11.12 15.78
C GLN A 77 -10.19 10.95 14.27
N LEU A 78 -9.14 10.22 13.89
CA LEU A 78 -8.92 9.77 12.52
C LEU A 78 -8.58 8.29 12.51
N VAL A 79 -9.12 7.56 11.54
CA VAL A 79 -8.74 6.17 11.25
C VAL A 79 -8.29 6.03 9.80
N THR A 80 -7.12 5.41 9.62
CA THR A 80 -6.63 4.94 8.33
C THR A 80 -7.03 3.47 8.17
N LEU A 81 -7.65 3.11 7.04
CA LEU A 81 -7.98 1.74 6.65
C LEU A 81 -7.15 1.32 5.44
N PHE A 82 -6.68 0.08 5.45
CA PHE A 82 -6.00 -0.53 4.33
C PHE A 82 -6.46 -1.97 4.14
N SER A 83 -7.11 -2.29 3.03
CA SER A 83 -7.83 -3.57 2.86
C SER A 83 -7.10 -4.61 2.00
N ALA A 84 -5.91 -4.30 1.49
CA ALA A 84 -5.11 -5.23 0.69
C ALA A 84 -4.04 -5.91 1.58
N PRO A 85 -4.27 -7.15 2.06
CA PRO A 85 -3.27 -7.86 2.85
C PRO A 85 -2.05 -8.23 2.00
N ASN A 86 -0.88 -8.31 2.62
CA ASN A 86 0.40 -8.59 1.95
C ASN A 86 0.61 -7.68 0.73
N TYR A 87 0.47 -6.37 0.93
CA TYR A 87 0.49 -5.40 -0.16
C TYR A 87 1.75 -5.56 -1.01
N CYS A 88 1.58 -5.57 -2.34
CA CYS A 88 2.64 -5.83 -3.33
C CYS A 88 3.47 -7.12 -3.13
N GLY A 89 3.13 -7.99 -2.17
CA GLY A 89 3.99 -9.10 -1.76
C GLY A 89 5.26 -8.70 -1.01
N GLU A 90 5.39 -7.43 -0.65
CA GLU A 90 6.56 -6.85 0.01
C GLU A 90 6.28 -6.53 1.49
N PHE A 91 5.03 -6.25 1.81
CA PHE A 91 4.56 -5.99 3.17
C PHE A 91 3.94 -7.24 3.76
N ASP A 92 3.96 -7.38 5.09
CA ASP A 92 3.26 -8.42 5.85
C ASP A 92 1.98 -7.89 6.51
N ASN A 93 1.48 -6.75 6.04
CA ASN A 93 0.29 -6.11 6.58
C ASN A 93 -0.97 -6.98 6.41
N ALA A 94 -1.89 -6.85 7.37
CA ALA A 94 -3.25 -7.33 7.23
C ALA A 94 -4.11 -6.36 6.39
N GLY A 95 -5.26 -6.86 5.93
CA GLY A 95 -6.33 -6.06 5.38
C GLY A 95 -7.37 -5.76 6.47
N GLY A 96 -7.82 -4.52 6.59
CA GLY A 96 -8.87 -4.10 7.51
C GLY A 96 -10.15 -3.67 6.80
N MET A 97 -11.28 -3.92 7.45
CA MET A 97 -12.59 -3.38 7.09
C MET A 97 -13.27 -2.84 8.35
N MET A 98 -13.82 -1.62 8.27
CA MET A 98 -14.62 -1.04 9.35
C MET A 98 -16.11 -1.18 9.04
N SER A 99 -16.85 -1.77 9.97
CA SER A 99 -18.31 -1.79 9.97
C SER A 99 -18.81 -0.71 10.92
N VAL A 100 -19.78 0.09 10.48
CA VAL A 100 -20.44 1.13 11.28
C VAL A 100 -21.92 0.78 11.38
N ASP A 101 -22.43 0.61 12.58
CA ASP A 101 -23.84 0.28 12.81
C ASP A 101 -24.73 1.53 12.95
N SER A 102 -26.03 1.32 13.19
CA SER A 102 -27.02 2.41 13.35
C SER A 102 -26.80 3.25 14.60
N GLN A 103 -26.01 2.80 15.57
CA GLN A 103 -25.60 3.57 16.75
C GLN A 103 -24.23 4.24 16.56
N LEU A 104 -23.69 4.23 15.33
CA LEU A 104 -22.37 4.73 14.96
C LEU A 104 -21.22 3.98 15.64
N MET A 105 -21.46 2.76 16.14
CA MET A 105 -20.41 1.94 16.70
C MET A 105 -19.52 1.41 15.58
N CYS A 106 -18.23 1.68 15.67
CA CYS A 106 -17.23 1.23 14.72
C CYS A 106 -16.59 -0.09 15.19
N ALA A 107 -16.72 -1.15 14.39
CA ALA A 107 -16.08 -2.45 14.61
C ALA A 107 -15.15 -2.79 13.45
N PHE A 108 -14.05 -3.49 13.73
CA PHE A 108 -13.03 -3.83 12.72
C PHE A 108 -12.97 -5.33 12.47
N GLN A 109 -12.93 -5.70 11.18
CA GLN A 109 -12.72 -7.07 10.71
C GLN A 109 -11.36 -7.12 10.01
N ILE A 110 -10.49 -8.05 10.44
CA ILE A 110 -9.11 -8.11 10.00
C ILE A 110 -8.86 -9.39 9.20
N LEU A 111 -8.37 -9.24 7.98
CA LEU A 111 -7.93 -10.31 7.10
C LEU A 111 -6.40 -10.38 7.11
N LYS A 112 -5.85 -11.36 7.81
CA LYS A 112 -4.39 -11.58 7.84
C LYS A 112 -3.88 -12.06 6.47
N PRO A 113 -2.62 -11.73 6.11
CA PRO A 113 -2.01 -12.29 4.92
C PRO A 113 -1.98 -13.82 4.99
N ALA A 114 -2.16 -14.48 3.86
CA ALA A 114 -2.13 -15.94 3.81
C ALA A 114 -0.71 -16.47 4.07
N ASP A 115 -0.61 -17.60 4.77
CA ASP A 115 0.67 -18.30 4.94
C ASP A 115 1.25 -18.64 3.56
N LYS A 116 2.55 -18.37 3.37
CA LYS A 116 3.26 -18.79 2.16
C LYS A 116 3.20 -20.31 2.09
N LYS A 117 2.33 -20.87 1.24
CA LYS A 117 2.36 -22.31 0.94
C LYS A 117 3.78 -22.66 0.49
N PRO A 118 4.39 -23.73 1.02
CA PRO A 118 5.71 -24.14 0.55
C PRO A 118 5.63 -24.31 -0.96
N LYS A 119 6.52 -23.64 -1.69
CA LYS A 119 6.67 -23.84 -3.12
C LYS A 119 6.87 -25.34 -3.32
N TYR A 120 5.96 -26.02 -4.01
CA TYR A 120 6.19 -27.39 -4.45
C TYR A 120 7.53 -27.38 -5.22
N GLN A 121 8.57 -27.95 -4.62
CA GLN A 121 9.80 -28.24 -5.34
C GLN A 121 9.41 -29.25 -6.41
N TYR A 122 9.31 -28.80 -7.66
CA TYR A 122 9.35 -29.74 -8.77
C TYR A 122 10.63 -30.57 -8.60
N PRO A 123 10.56 -31.91 -8.50
CA PRO A 123 11.75 -32.73 -8.58
C PRO A 123 12.44 -32.37 -9.89
N ALA A 124 13.72 -31.98 -9.81
CA ALA A 124 14.53 -31.76 -10.99
C ALA A 124 14.51 -33.05 -11.81
N LEU A 125 13.74 -33.07 -12.91
CA LEU A 125 13.87 -34.10 -13.94
C LEU A 125 15.21 -33.85 -14.62
N ILE A 126 16.28 -34.41 -14.06
CA ILE A 126 17.57 -34.54 -14.75
C ILE A 126 17.34 -35.56 -15.87
N PRO A 127 17.38 -35.19 -17.15
CA PRO A 127 17.41 -36.19 -18.21
C PRO A 127 18.78 -36.86 -18.10
N ASN A 128 18.76 -38.17 -17.83
CA ASN A 128 19.93 -39.01 -17.80
C ASN A 128 20.63 -38.93 -19.16
N ARG A 129 21.67 -38.09 -19.28
CA ARG A 129 22.47 -37.98 -20.51
C ARG A 129 23.35 -39.22 -20.55
N GLN A 130 22.83 -40.28 -21.17
CA GLN A 130 23.55 -41.51 -21.42
C GLN A 130 24.88 -41.22 -22.14
N ASN A 131 25.92 -41.88 -21.65
CA ASN A 131 27.29 -41.89 -22.12
C ASN A 131 27.40 -41.86 -23.65
N VAL A 132 27.94 -40.77 -24.18
CA VAL A 132 28.51 -40.74 -25.54
C VAL A 132 29.99 -41.14 -25.38
N PRO A 133 30.49 -42.22 -26.01
CA PRO A 133 31.88 -42.60 -25.89
C PRO A 133 32.78 -41.56 -26.57
N ASN A 134 33.78 -41.05 -25.84
CA ASN A 134 34.87 -40.26 -26.39
C ASN A 134 35.61 -41.09 -27.46
N LYS A 135 35.44 -40.75 -28.74
CA LYS A 135 36.38 -41.20 -29.77
C LYS A 135 37.62 -40.33 -29.71
N ALA A 136 38.72 -40.98 -29.35
CA ALA A 136 40.07 -40.43 -29.33
C ALA A 136 40.44 -39.84 -30.70
N LEU A 137 40.95 -38.60 -30.69
CA LEU A 137 41.71 -38.04 -31.80
C LEU A 137 43.09 -38.69 -31.80
N THR A 138 43.31 -39.67 -32.68
CA THR A 138 44.66 -40.16 -33.00
C THR A 138 45.17 -39.42 -34.23
N ASN A 139 46.32 -38.77 -34.05
CA ASN A 139 47.07 -38.06 -35.07
C ASN A 139 47.83 -38.99 -36.03
N SER A 140 47.98 -38.50 -37.28
CA SER A 140 49.07 -38.72 -38.27
C SER A 140 49.05 -39.97 -39.17
N PRO A 141 49.76 -40.01 -40.34
CA PRO A 141 50.49 -38.94 -41.08
C PRO A 141 50.20 -38.84 -42.60
N ASN A 142 50.84 -37.84 -43.22
CA ASN A 142 51.04 -37.50 -44.63
C ASN A 142 50.97 -38.62 -45.70
N SER A 143 50.44 -38.22 -46.87
CA SER A 143 51.00 -38.49 -48.19
C SER A 143 50.77 -37.28 -49.10
#